data_AF-A0A8T4B8Y7-F1
#
_entry.id   AF-A0A8T4B8Y7-F1
#
_cell.length_a   1.000
_cell.length_b   1.000
_cell.length_c   1.000
_cell.angle_alpha   90.00
_cell.angle_beta   90.00
_cell.angle_gamma   90.00
#
_symmetry.space_group_name_H-M   'P 1'
#
loop_
_entity.id
_entity.type
_entity.pdbx_description
1 polymer ?
#
loop_
_entity_poly.entity_id
_entity_poly.type
_entity_poly.pdbx_seq_one_letter_code
_entity_poly.pdbx_strand_id
1 'polypeptide(L)'
;MTEDRYLDSAQAREIEEELFATRRQQSSRHVPVALPRPDFWQTVGKLLSDIDLDIQHMMMNGMTGIRLQNLQKKQANVRRIASELARKRLVAMMQHVASQSLRIASQPGMSQDLPPLDWQRHDPAEKAFYHGLQIQMDRFKKDIDWNSMQNGELTGNMIEKMVHSPGTMQLDSFVDQDKGLTGSPPPDLVFADEQTQQEIPQEIDEEDRFLVDQWPDIDEFAQSDLIENKSVEQIEKKPEKQSNKHSAAMELAPSKESSNTIELDNLDIPESKEVKAEENSPDNDLIRIRVIESFPEPISVGDGEEILLEKEDVHYLDKETANWLIESGVAEVESL
;
A
#
# COMPACT_ATOMS: atom_id res chain seq x y z
N MET A 1 -16.09 21.83 -32.86
CA MET A 1 -15.42 22.02 -31.55
C MET A 1 -13.93 21.75 -31.75
N THR A 2 -13.20 22.64 -32.43
CA THR A 2 -11.81 22.38 -32.88
C THR A 2 -11.00 23.68 -33.00
N GLU A 3 -11.09 24.59 -32.03
CA GLU A 3 -10.32 25.85 -32.05
C GLU A 3 -9.20 25.94 -31.00
N ASP A 4 -9.14 25.04 -30.00
CA ASP A 4 -8.13 25.08 -28.92
C ASP A 4 -6.82 24.33 -29.24
N ARG A 5 -6.53 24.01 -30.51
CA ARG A 5 -5.46 23.05 -30.83
C ARG A 5 -4.06 23.66 -30.95
N TYR A 6 -3.95 24.99 -31.06
CA TYR A 6 -2.67 25.68 -31.15
C TYR A 6 -2.48 26.57 -29.92
N LEU A 7 -1.44 26.30 -29.15
CA LEU A 7 -1.01 27.23 -28.10
C LEU A 7 -0.25 28.38 -28.74
N ASP A 8 -0.38 29.57 -28.18
CA ASP A 8 0.48 30.67 -28.62
C ASP A 8 1.95 30.33 -28.30
N SER A 9 2.87 30.76 -29.16
CA SER A 9 4.30 30.47 -29.01
C SER A 9 4.85 30.97 -27.67
N ALA A 10 4.31 32.09 -27.16
CA ALA A 10 4.64 32.61 -25.84
C ALA A 10 4.13 31.67 -24.72
N GLN A 11 2.87 31.22 -24.81
CA GLN A 11 2.27 30.28 -23.86
C GLN A 11 3.00 28.93 -23.84
N ALA A 12 3.40 28.42 -25.01
CA ALA A 12 4.16 27.18 -25.12
C ALA A 12 5.51 27.27 -24.40
N ARG A 13 6.18 28.42 -24.46
CA ARG A 13 7.44 28.68 -23.75
C ARG A 13 7.24 28.85 -22.24
N GLU A 14 6.16 29.51 -21.82
CA GLU A 14 5.80 29.66 -20.41
C GLU A 14 5.57 28.29 -19.75
N ILE A 15 4.79 27.41 -20.39
CA ILE A 15 4.51 26.05 -19.90
C ILE A 15 5.81 25.22 -19.82
N GLU A 16 6.71 25.38 -20.78
CA GLU A 16 8.03 24.72 -20.75
C GLU A 16 8.88 25.21 -19.58
N GLU A 17 8.90 26.51 -19.31
CA GLU A 17 9.63 27.09 -18.17
C GLU A 17 9.02 26.64 -16.83
N GLU A 18 7.69 26.60 -16.72
CA GLU A 18 6.97 26.06 -15.57
C GLU A 18 7.34 24.58 -15.32
N LEU A 19 7.42 23.76 -16.38
CA LEU A 19 7.85 22.36 -16.28
C LEU A 19 9.28 22.23 -15.74
N PHE A 20 10.21 23.07 -16.20
CA PHE A 20 11.59 23.03 -15.72
C PHE A 20 11.74 23.55 -14.29
N ALA A 21 11.01 24.61 -13.93
CA ALA A 21 10.99 25.14 -12.58
C ALA A 21 10.44 24.12 -11.58
N THR A 22 9.32 23.48 -11.90
CA THR A 22 8.71 22.44 -11.04
C THR A 22 9.59 21.21 -10.91
N ARG A 23 10.24 20.75 -11.99
CA ARG A 23 11.24 19.67 -11.94
C ARG A 23 12.40 20.01 -11.02
N ARG A 24 12.93 21.23 -11.12
CA ARG A 24 14.02 21.69 -10.25
C ARG A 24 13.58 21.70 -8.78
N GLN A 25 12.38 22.22 -8.49
CA GLN A 25 11.84 22.26 -7.15
C GLN A 25 11.63 20.85 -6.57
N GLN A 26 11.03 19.94 -7.36
CA GLN A 26 10.80 18.55 -6.96
C GLN A 26 12.11 17.78 -6.73
N SER A 27 13.17 18.10 -7.48
CA SER A 27 14.45 17.39 -7.34
C SER A 27 15.08 17.51 -5.94
N SER A 28 14.73 18.56 -5.20
CA SER A 28 15.25 18.85 -3.85
C SER A 28 14.36 18.37 -2.71
N ARG A 29 13.13 17.88 -2.99
CA ARG A 29 12.12 17.61 -1.96
C ARG A 29 11.58 16.18 -2.04
N HIS A 30 11.44 15.56 -0.87
CA HIS A 30 10.82 14.24 -0.70
C HIS A 30 9.29 14.30 -0.55
N VAL A 31 8.72 15.50 -0.37
CA VAL A 31 7.28 15.75 -0.37
C VAL A 31 6.85 16.21 -1.77
N PRO A 32 5.69 15.78 -2.29
CA PRO A 32 5.16 16.26 -3.56
C PRO A 32 5.05 17.79 -3.58
N VAL A 33 5.65 18.43 -4.57
CA VAL A 33 5.56 19.88 -4.76
C VAL A 33 4.20 20.23 -5.36
N ALA A 34 3.57 21.28 -4.85
CA ALA A 34 2.33 21.82 -5.41
C ALA A 34 2.53 22.25 -6.87
N LEU A 35 1.60 21.89 -7.75
CA LEU A 35 1.67 22.32 -9.14
C LEU A 35 1.24 23.80 -9.25
N PRO A 36 1.77 24.55 -10.22
CA PRO A 36 1.33 25.92 -10.49
C PRO A 36 -0.11 25.95 -11.03
N ARG A 37 -0.54 24.88 -11.71
CA ARG A 37 -1.86 24.75 -12.34
C ARG A 37 -2.47 23.37 -12.05
N PRO A 38 -3.80 23.26 -11.88
CA PRO A 38 -4.47 21.98 -11.69
C PRO A 38 -4.45 21.12 -12.95
N ASP A 39 -4.51 21.73 -14.15
CA ASP A 39 -4.49 21.04 -15.45
C ASP A 39 -3.06 20.88 -16.03
N PHE A 40 -2.05 20.83 -15.17
CA PHE A 40 -0.65 20.86 -15.59
C PHE A 40 -0.31 19.78 -16.62
N TRP A 41 -0.68 18.52 -16.37
CA TRP A 41 -0.38 17.42 -17.28
C TRP A 41 -1.11 17.56 -18.63
N GLN A 42 -2.33 18.09 -18.62
CA GLN A 42 -3.06 18.39 -19.85
C GLN A 42 -2.35 19.47 -20.67
N THR A 43 -1.87 20.55 -20.02
CA THR A 43 -1.12 21.61 -20.71
C THR A 43 0.22 21.13 -21.28
N VAL A 44 0.94 20.27 -20.56
CA VAL A 44 2.17 19.63 -21.06
C VAL A 44 1.88 18.68 -22.22
N GLY A 45 0.77 17.93 -22.17
CA GLY A 45 0.32 17.08 -23.27
C GLY A 45 -0.04 17.88 -24.52
N LYS A 46 -0.71 19.02 -24.35
CA LYS A 46 -1.01 19.96 -25.44
C LYS A 46 0.27 20.55 -26.03
N LEU A 47 1.24 20.98 -25.21
CA LEU A 47 2.55 21.45 -25.65
C LEU A 47 3.30 20.41 -26.48
N LEU A 48 3.32 19.14 -26.03
CA LEU A 48 3.95 18.06 -26.79
C LEU A 48 3.27 17.83 -28.14
N SER A 49 1.93 17.88 -28.16
CA SER A 49 1.14 17.74 -29.39
C SER A 49 1.39 18.88 -30.37
N ASP A 50 1.55 20.11 -29.88
CA ASP A 50 1.88 21.29 -30.68
C ASP A 50 3.27 21.15 -31.32
N ILE A 51 4.28 20.73 -30.54
CA ILE A 51 5.63 20.43 -31.07
C ILE A 51 5.60 19.27 -32.07
N ASP A 52 4.80 18.23 -31.82
CA ASP A 52 4.62 17.12 -32.77
C ASP A 52 4.02 17.63 -34.09
N LEU A 53 2.98 18.47 -34.05
CA LEU A 53 2.37 19.06 -35.24
C LEU A 53 3.35 19.95 -36.02
N ASP A 54 4.14 20.77 -35.33
CA ASP A 54 5.19 21.59 -35.93
C ASP A 54 6.25 20.74 -36.65
N ILE A 55 6.67 19.64 -36.03
CA ILE A 55 7.59 18.66 -36.63
C ILE A 55 6.96 18.06 -37.89
N GLN A 56 5.70 17.61 -37.81
CA GLN A 56 5.00 17.04 -38.97
C GLN A 56 4.84 18.06 -40.10
N HIS A 57 4.46 19.30 -39.79
CA HIS A 57 4.31 20.37 -40.78
C HIS A 57 5.65 20.67 -41.47
N MET A 58 6.75 20.73 -40.71
CA MET A 58 8.09 20.89 -41.29
C MET A 58 8.52 19.70 -42.16
N MET A 59 8.15 18.47 -41.78
CA MET A 59 8.40 17.27 -42.58
C MET A 59 7.59 17.27 -43.88
N MET A 60 6.30 17.62 -43.83
CA MET A 60 5.41 17.73 -45.00
C MET A 60 5.88 18.81 -45.98
N ASN A 61 6.40 19.92 -45.47
CA ASN A 61 6.94 21.01 -46.29
C ASN A 61 8.37 20.71 -46.81
N GLY A 62 8.92 19.52 -46.57
CA GLY A 62 10.25 19.11 -47.03
C GLY A 62 11.41 19.88 -46.38
N MET A 63 11.16 20.58 -45.26
CA MET A 63 12.15 21.40 -44.57
C MET A 63 12.97 20.53 -43.60
N THR A 64 14.02 19.86 -44.09
CA THR A 64 14.85 18.92 -43.31
C THR A 64 16.07 19.54 -42.63
N GLY A 65 16.03 20.86 -42.37
CA GLY A 65 17.18 21.60 -41.85
C GLY A 65 17.43 21.47 -40.34
N ILE A 66 18.40 22.24 -39.84
CA ILE A 66 18.77 22.33 -38.42
C ILE A 66 17.59 22.65 -37.49
N ARG A 67 16.59 23.39 -38.00
CA ARG A 67 15.37 23.73 -37.27
C ARG A 67 14.53 22.50 -36.93
N LEU A 68 14.41 21.52 -37.83
CA LEU A 68 13.71 20.26 -37.56
C LEU A 68 14.44 19.47 -36.47
N GLN A 69 15.77 19.35 -36.58
CA GLN A 69 16.58 18.67 -35.58
C GLN A 69 16.49 19.35 -34.20
N ASN A 70 16.46 20.68 -34.15
CA ASN A 70 16.29 21.43 -32.91
C ASN A 70 14.91 21.19 -32.28
N LEU A 71 13.83 21.15 -33.08
CA LEU A 71 12.50 20.79 -32.58
C LEU A 71 12.43 19.35 -32.09
N GLN A 72 13.05 18.40 -32.80
CA GLN A 72 13.13 17.01 -32.36
C GLN A 72 13.91 16.86 -31.04
N LYS A 73 15.04 17.56 -30.90
CA LYS A 73 15.80 17.60 -29.64
C LYS A 73 14.99 18.23 -28.51
N LYS A 74 14.28 19.33 -28.79
CA LYS A 74 13.39 20.00 -27.85
C LYS A 74 12.31 19.04 -27.37
N GLN A 75 11.63 18.36 -28.29
CA GLN A 75 10.61 17.37 -27.98
C GLN A 75 11.15 16.24 -27.10
N ALA A 76 12.28 15.64 -27.48
CA ALA A 76 12.88 14.56 -26.71
C ALA A 76 13.23 15.01 -25.28
N ASN A 77 13.74 16.24 -25.14
CA ASN A 77 14.04 16.83 -23.84
C ASN A 77 12.78 17.04 -22.99
N VAL A 78 11.72 17.64 -23.55
CA VAL A 78 10.45 17.85 -22.85
C VAL A 78 9.83 16.51 -22.41
N ARG A 79 9.80 15.51 -23.30
CA ARG A 79 9.32 14.15 -22.95
C ARG A 79 10.14 13.53 -21.82
N ARG A 80 11.46 13.61 -21.90
CA ARG A 80 12.36 13.09 -20.85
C ARG A 80 12.08 13.76 -19.51
N ILE A 81 12.00 15.08 -19.50
CA ILE A 81 11.82 15.86 -18.27
C ILE A 81 10.44 15.63 -17.66
N ALA A 82 9.39 15.55 -18.48
CA ALA A 82 8.05 15.18 -18.03
C ALA A 82 8.04 13.79 -17.36
N SER A 83 8.67 12.78 -17.98
CA SER A 83 8.78 11.43 -17.40
C SER A 83 9.59 11.40 -16.11
N GLU A 84 10.71 12.12 -16.04
CA GLU A 84 11.50 12.21 -14.82
C GLU A 84 10.77 12.94 -13.69
N LEU A 85 10.03 14.01 -14.01
CA LEU A 85 9.18 14.73 -13.06
C LEU A 85 8.08 13.81 -12.53
N ALA A 86 7.35 13.13 -13.42
CA ALA A 86 6.29 12.19 -13.04
C ALA A 86 6.85 11.11 -12.09
N ARG A 87 7.98 10.47 -12.45
CA ARG A 87 8.62 9.45 -11.60
C ARG A 87 8.94 10.00 -10.22
N LYS A 88 9.61 11.16 -10.12
CA LYS A 88 9.97 11.75 -8.83
C LYS A 88 8.74 12.11 -7.98
N ARG A 89 7.68 12.63 -8.60
CA ARG A 89 6.43 12.96 -7.92
C ARG A 89 5.74 11.71 -7.36
N LEU A 90 5.65 10.63 -8.15
CA LEU A 90 5.06 9.36 -7.69
C LEU A 90 5.84 8.75 -6.53
N VAL A 91 7.18 8.77 -6.59
CA VAL A 91 8.04 8.32 -5.48
C VAL A 91 7.82 9.18 -4.23
N ALA A 92 7.75 10.50 -4.38
CA ALA A 92 7.46 11.40 -3.27
C ALA A 92 6.06 11.17 -2.66
N MET A 93 5.04 10.90 -3.49
CA MET A 93 3.70 10.55 -3.01
C MET A 93 3.70 9.22 -2.27
N MET A 94 4.37 8.21 -2.80
CA MET A 94 4.50 6.91 -2.14
C MET A 94 5.21 7.04 -0.81
N GLN A 95 6.32 7.79 -0.76
CA GLN A 95 7.04 8.06 0.49
C GLN A 95 6.13 8.78 1.50
N HIS A 96 5.33 9.74 1.04
CA HIS A 96 4.37 10.43 1.89
C HIS A 96 3.29 9.48 2.43
N VAL A 97 2.66 8.65 1.58
CA VAL A 97 1.65 7.66 2.01
C VAL A 97 2.25 6.67 2.99
N ALA A 98 3.41 6.09 2.66
CA ALA A 98 4.08 5.13 3.52
C ALA A 98 4.46 5.76 4.86
N SER A 99 5.02 6.97 4.84
CA SER A 99 5.36 7.71 6.06
C SER A 99 4.14 8.14 6.85
N GLN A 100 3.00 8.42 6.21
CA GLN A 100 1.78 8.80 6.91
C GLN A 100 1.05 7.59 7.48
N SER A 101 1.09 6.46 6.78
CA SER A 101 0.34 5.26 7.15
C SER A 101 1.11 4.40 8.16
N LEU A 102 2.41 4.16 7.97
CA LEU A 102 3.19 3.24 8.83
C LEU A 102 3.80 3.93 10.07
N ARG A 103 3.41 5.15 10.41
CA ARG A 103 3.85 5.77 11.66
C ARG A 103 3.20 5.09 12.85
N ILE A 104 3.99 4.81 13.87
CA ILE A 104 3.51 4.28 15.16
C ILE A 104 2.81 5.42 15.89
N ALA A 105 1.51 5.30 16.13
CA ALA A 105 0.76 6.22 16.99
C ALA A 105 1.05 5.89 18.47
N SER A 106 2.32 5.87 18.90
CA SER A 106 2.66 5.40 20.25
C SER A 106 2.45 6.45 21.34
N GLN A 107 2.15 7.70 21.01
CA GLN A 107 2.00 8.78 21.98
C GLN A 107 0.66 9.50 21.83
N PRO A 108 -0.29 9.31 22.75
CA PRO A 108 -1.52 10.09 22.78
C PRO A 108 -1.16 11.54 23.12
N GLY A 109 -1.24 12.44 22.13
CA GLY A 109 -0.94 13.87 22.28
C GLY A 109 0.18 14.43 21.41
N MET A 110 0.97 13.57 20.75
CA MET A 110 1.95 13.98 19.73
C MET A 110 1.58 13.36 18.37
N SER A 111 0.45 13.78 17.80
CA SER A 111 0.20 13.55 16.38
C SER A 111 1.12 14.47 15.57
N GLN A 112 2.38 14.06 15.38
CA GLN A 112 3.21 14.56 14.29
C GLN A 112 2.72 13.97 12.97
N ASP A 113 1.46 14.25 12.63
CA ASP A 113 0.94 14.00 11.30
C ASP A 113 1.72 14.87 10.33
N LEU A 114 2.20 14.26 9.23
CA LEU A 114 2.79 15.06 8.16
C LEU A 114 1.70 16.04 7.68
N PRO A 115 2.07 17.28 7.31
CA PRO A 115 1.10 18.24 6.83
C PRO A 115 0.25 17.61 5.71
N PRO A 116 -1.08 17.63 5.83
CA PRO A 116 -1.94 17.05 4.80
C PRO A 116 -1.66 17.73 3.46
N LEU A 117 -1.59 16.92 2.40
CA LEU A 117 -1.31 17.41 1.06
C LEU A 117 -2.46 18.32 0.58
N ASP A 118 -2.12 19.51 0.08
CA ASP A 118 -3.11 20.46 -0.47
C ASP A 118 -3.56 20.02 -1.87
N TRP A 119 -4.53 19.10 -1.90
CA TRP A 119 -5.07 18.51 -3.13
C TRP A 119 -5.71 19.52 -4.09
N GLN A 120 -6.02 20.75 -3.65
CA GLN A 120 -6.57 21.78 -4.53
C GLN A 120 -5.55 22.25 -5.58
N ARG A 121 -4.24 22.08 -5.30
CA ARG A 121 -3.14 22.46 -6.18
C ARG A 121 -2.54 21.31 -6.96
N HIS A 122 -3.11 20.11 -6.84
CA HIS A 122 -2.65 18.91 -7.53
C HIS A 122 -3.59 18.53 -8.68
N ASP A 123 -3.06 17.77 -9.63
CA ASP A 123 -3.83 17.27 -10.76
C ASP A 123 -4.82 16.17 -10.30
N PRO A 124 -6.05 16.11 -10.84
CA PRO A 124 -7.03 15.09 -10.47
C PRO A 124 -6.53 13.65 -10.68
N ALA A 125 -5.68 13.39 -11.67
CA ALA A 125 -5.13 12.07 -11.93
C ALA A 125 -4.15 11.63 -10.82
N GLU A 126 -3.36 12.57 -10.29
CA GLU A 126 -2.45 12.31 -9.17
C GLU A 126 -3.22 12.01 -7.89
N LYS A 127 -4.33 12.72 -7.65
CA LYS A 127 -5.23 12.47 -6.53
C LYS A 127 -5.83 11.06 -6.58
N ALA A 128 -6.29 10.63 -7.75
CA ALA A 128 -6.82 9.28 -7.95
C ALA A 128 -5.75 8.20 -7.68
N PHE A 129 -4.52 8.42 -8.15
CA PHE A 129 -3.39 7.53 -7.88
C PHE A 129 -3.06 7.46 -6.39
N TYR A 130 -2.98 8.61 -5.70
CA TYR A 130 -2.71 8.65 -4.26
C TYR A 130 -3.76 7.91 -3.44
N HIS A 131 -5.05 8.12 -3.76
CA HIS A 131 -6.13 7.38 -3.11
C HIS A 131 -6.02 5.86 -3.36
N GLY A 132 -5.63 5.47 -4.58
CA GLY A 132 -5.29 4.08 -4.89
C GLY A 132 -4.17 3.54 -4.02
N LEU A 133 -3.08 4.30 -3.82
CA LEU A 133 -1.97 3.92 -2.95
C LEU A 133 -2.39 3.79 -1.49
N GLN A 134 -3.25 4.68 -1.01
CA GLN A 134 -3.78 4.61 0.35
C GLN A 134 -4.55 3.30 0.56
N ILE A 135 -5.42 2.92 -0.38
CA ILE A 135 -6.14 1.63 -0.32
C ILE A 135 -5.16 0.44 -0.33
N GLN A 136 -4.14 0.46 -1.19
CA GLN A 136 -3.13 -0.62 -1.23
C GLN A 136 -2.33 -0.70 0.08
N MET A 137 -2.01 0.45 0.68
CA MET A 137 -1.32 0.51 1.97
C MET A 137 -2.21 -0.01 3.11
N ASP A 138 -3.50 0.32 3.08
CA ASP A 138 -4.46 -0.18 4.07
C ASP A 138 -4.69 -1.69 3.93
N ARG A 139 -4.68 -2.20 2.69
CA ARG A 139 -4.67 -3.64 2.43
C ARG A 139 -3.41 -4.30 2.98
N PHE A 140 -2.24 -3.75 2.68
CA PHE A 140 -0.95 -4.23 3.20
C PHE A 140 -0.92 -4.26 4.73
N LYS A 141 -1.46 -3.22 5.39
CA LYS A 141 -1.59 -3.17 6.86
C LYS A 141 -2.45 -4.29 7.43
N LYS A 142 -3.54 -4.64 6.74
CA LYS A 142 -4.42 -5.75 7.14
C LYS A 142 -3.74 -7.09 6.91
N ASP A 143 -3.07 -7.27 5.78
CA ASP A 143 -2.40 -8.52 5.43
C ASP A 143 -1.25 -8.87 6.40
N ILE A 144 -0.63 -7.85 7.01
CA ILE A 144 0.48 -8.00 7.98
C ILE A 144 0.00 -7.90 9.43
N ASP A 145 -1.29 -7.66 9.67
CA ASP A 145 -1.83 -7.33 11.00
C ASP A 145 -1.00 -6.26 11.72
N TRP A 146 -0.66 -5.19 10.99
CA TRP A 146 0.21 -4.11 11.44
C TRP A 146 -0.23 -3.51 12.79
N ASN A 147 -1.54 -3.43 13.02
CA ASN A 147 -2.09 -2.95 14.29
C ASN A 147 -1.81 -3.89 15.47
N SER A 148 -1.83 -5.22 15.26
CA SER A 148 -1.44 -6.19 16.28
C SER A 148 0.06 -6.06 16.57
N MET A 149 0.88 -5.88 15.52
CA MET A 149 2.32 -5.71 15.68
C MET A 149 2.69 -4.41 16.42
N GLN A 150 2.02 -3.29 16.13
CA GLN A 150 2.31 -2.00 16.78
C GLN A 150 1.74 -1.88 18.19
N ASN A 151 0.52 -2.38 18.42
CA ASN A 151 -0.14 -2.25 19.72
C ASN A 151 0.16 -3.44 20.64
N GLY A 152 0.77 -4.50 20.11
CA GLY A 152 0.94 -5.78 20.79
C GLY A 152 -0.38 -6.54 20.94
N GLU A 153 -0.34 -7.86 20.75
CA GLU A 153 -1.46 -8.80 20.98
C GLU A 153 -2.13 -8.61 22.36
N LEU A 154 -1.38 -8.09 23.35
CA LEU A 154 -1.83 -7.89 24.73
C LEU A 154 -2.69 -6.64 24.94
N THR A 155 -2.58 -5.60 24.11
CA THR A 155 -3.34 -4.35 24.30
C THR A 155 -4.72 -4.42 23.66
N GLY A 156 -4.89 -5.24 22.61
CA GLY A 156 -6.19 -5.48 21.96
C GLY A 156 -7.18 -6.25 22.83
N ASN A 157 -6.68 -7.13 23.71
CA ASN A 157 -7.53 -7.99 24.55
C ASN A 157 -7.80 -7.42 25.95
N MET A 158 -7.16 -6.31 26.35
CA MET A 158 -7.36 -5.71 27.68
C MET A 158 -8.44 -4.63 27.76
N ILE A 159 -9.00 -4.19 26.63
CA ILE A 159 -10.09 -3.20 26.60
C ILE A 159 -11.27 -3.68 25.74
N GLU A 160 -11.52 -5.00 25.71
CA GLU A 160 -12.92 -5.37 25.78
C GLU A 160 -13.38 -4.85 27.14
N LYS A 161 -14.15 -3.74 27.14
CA LYS A 161 -14.91 -3.30 28.30
C LYS A 161 -15.51 -4.55 28.89
N MET A 162 -15.00 -5.00 30.03
CA MET A 162 -15.33 -6.30 30.60
C MET A 162 -16.83 -6.22 30.88
N VAL A 163 -17.63 -6.79 29.98
CA VAL A 163 -19.08 -6.59 30.01
C VAL A 163 -19.57 -7.41 31.17
N HIS A 164 -19.97 -6.74 32.25
CA HIS A 164 -20.37 -7.44 33.46
C HIS A 164 -21.83 -7.86 33.35
N SER A 165 -22.17 -9.00 33.94
CA SER A 165 -23.57 -9.43 34.01
C SER A 165 -24.39 -8.43 34.84
N PRO A 166 -25.67 -8.21 34.49
CA PRO A 166 -26.58 -7.40 35.29
C PRO A 166 -26.59 -7.88 36.76
N GLY A 167 -26.47 -6.95 37.71
CA GLY A 167 -26.42 -7.27 39.14
C GLY A 167 -25.00 -7.37 39.75
N THR A 168 -23.95 -7.14 38.97
CA THR A 168 -22.61 -6.90 39.52
C THR A 168 -22.53 -5.51 40.15
N MET A 169 -22.14 -5.44 41.42
CA MET A 169 -21.94 -4.18 42.16
C MET A 169 -20.46 -4.00 42.49
N GLN A 170 -19.99 -2.76 42.49
CA GLN A 170 -18.62 -2.45 42.88
C GLN A 170 -18.46 -2.52 44.40
N LEU A 171 -17.26 -2.89 44.86
CA LEU A 171 -16.92 -2.92 46.30
C LEU A 171 -17.08 -1.54 46.97
N ASP A 172 -16.89 -0.47 46.20
CA ASP A 172 -17.10 0.91 46.66
C ASP A 172 -18.57 1.23 47.01
N SER A 173 -19.53 0.46 46.50
CA SER A 173 -20.96 0.61 46.86
C SER A 173 -21.26 0.14 48.29
N PHE A 174 -20.34 -0.59 48.93
CA PHE A 174 -20.53 -1.13 50.29
C PHE A 174 -19.87 -0.26 51.37
N VAL A 175 -19.26 0.86 50.99
CA VAL A 175 -18.59 1.78 51.91
C VAL A 175 -19.32 3.12 51.89
N ASP A 176 -19.90 3.53 53.03
CA ASP A 176 -20.61 4.82 53.20
C ASP A 176 -19.69 6.06 53.12
N GLN A 177 -18.41 5.89 52.76
CA GLN A 177 -17.47 7.00 52.59
C GLN A 177 -17.55 7.50 51.16
N ASP A 178 -17.94 8.76 50.99
CA ASP A 178 -18.08 9.48 49.69
C ASP A 178 -16.83 9.49 48.79
N LYS A 179 -15.72 8.90 49.26
CA LYS A 179 -14.42 8.87 48.57
C LYS A 179 -14.01 7.49 48.05
N GLY A 180 -14.86 6.47 48.19
CA GLY A 180 -14.55 5.10 47.76
C GLY A 180 -13.41 4.46 48.56
N LEU A 181 -13.22 3.15 48.42
CA LEU A 181 -12.18 2.38 49.12
C LEU A 181 -10.76 2.84 48.73
N THR A 182 -10.62 3.41 47.53
CA THR A 182 -9.32 3.76 46.92
C THR A 182 -9.06 5.26 46.81
N GLY A 183 -9.98 6.12 47.28
CA GLY A 183 -9.84 7.58 47.20
C GLY A 183 -10.03 8.17 45.79
N SER A 184 -10.27 7.32 44.79
CA SER A 184 -10.58 7.68 43.40
C SER A 184 -12.01 7.24 43.07
N PRO A 185 -12.75 7.96 42.20
CA PRO A 185 -14.05 7.50 41.74
C PRO A 185 -13.89 6.16 41.00
N PRO A 186 -14.78 5.18 41.24
CA PRO A 186 -14.65 3.87 40.62
C PRO A 186 -14.92 3.95 39.10
N PRO A 187 -14.30 3.06 38.31
CA PRO A 187 -14.51 2.99 36.86
C PRO A 187 -15.95 2.59 36.53
N ASP A 188 -16.54 3.19 35.49
CA ASP A 188 -17.95 2.96 35.14
C ASP A 188 -18.20 1.52 34.65
N LEU A 189 -19.22 0.85 35.20
CA LEU A 189 -19.59 -0.51 34.81
C LEU A 189 -20.40 -0.46 33.51
N VAL A 190 -19.93 -1.13 32.47
CA VAL A 190 -20.69 -1.30 31.22
C VAL A 190 -21.38 -2.66 31.27
N PHE A 191 -22.69 -2.65 31.48
CA PHE A 191 -23.52 -3.85 31.47
C PHE A 191 -23.76 -4.31 30.04
N ALA A 192 -23.93 -5.61 29.83
CA ALA A 192 -24.51 -6.12 28.59
C ALA A 192 -25.93 -5.58 28.56
N ASP A 193 -26.22 -4.65 27.65
CA ASP A 193 -27.60 -4.22 27.42
C ASP A 193 -28.44 -5.48 27.20
N GLU A 194 -29.49 -5.58 28.01
CA GLU A 194 -30.44 -6.67 28.06
C GLU A 194 -30.85 -6.99 26.62
N GLN A 195 -30.53 -8.20 26.16
CA GLN A 195 -31.06 -8.71 24.91
C GLN A 195 -32.54 -8.39 24.92
N THR A 196 -32.99 -7.58 23.96
CA THR A 196 -34.39 -7.20 23.77
C THR A 196 -35.21 -8.45 24.06
N GLN A 197 -35.98 -8.43 25.15
CA GLN A 197 -36.82 -9.55 25.52
C GLN A 197 -37.55 -9.95 24.25
N GLN A 198 -37.20 -11.11 23.70
CA GLN A 198 -37.95 -11.65 22.59
C GLN A 198 -39.33 -11.87 23.17
N GLU A 199 -40.26 -10.97 22.85
CA GLU A 199 -41.66 -11.11 23.19
C GLU A 199 -42.05 -12.48 22.69
N ILE A 200 -42.25 -13.41 23.62
CA ILE A 200 -42.78 -14.73 23.33
C ILE A 200 -44.12 -14.42 22.63
N PRO A 201 -44.27 -14.66 21.32
CA PRO A 201 -45.52 -14.37 20.66
C PRO A 201 -46.58 -15.16 21.40
N GLN A 202 -47.65 -14.46 21.80
CA GLN A 202 -48.82 -15.05 22.46
C GLN A 202 -49.16 -16.36 21.75
N GLU A 203 -49.47 -17.41 22.52
CA GLU A 203 -49.84 -18.73 21.99
C GLU A 203 -50.95 -18.58 20.94
N ILE A 204 -50.55 -18.47 19.69
CA ILE A 204 -51.44 -18.47 18.53
C ILE A 204 -51.82 -19.94 18.39
N ASP A 205 -53.12 -20.22 18.40
CA ASP A 205 -53.64 -21.57 18.24
C ASP A 205 -52.99 -22.23 17.02
N GLU A 206 -52.66 -23.52 17.12
CA GLU A 206 -51.88 -24.24 16.12
C GLU A 206 -52.56 -24.21 14.74
N GLU A 207 -53.88 -23.96 14.71
CA GLU A 207 -54.71 -23.81 13.51
C GLU A 207 -54.49 -22.45 12.78
N ASP A 208 -54.21 -21.36 13.50
CA ASP A 208 -54.01 -20.03 12.91
C ASP A 208 -52.62 -19.86 12.26
N ARG A 209 -51.63 -20.63 12.73
CA ARG A 209 -50.27 -20.63 12.15
C ARG A 209 -50.26 -21.15 10.70
N PHE A 210 -51.20 -22.03 10.33
CA PHE A 210 -51.33 -22.57 8.97
C PHE A 210 -52.11 -21.67 8.00
N LEU A 211 -52.85 -20.65 8.49
CA LEU A 211 -53.56 -19.71 7.63
C LEU A 211 -52.63 -18.67 6.98
N VAL A 212 -51.56 -18.26 7.68
CA VAL A 212 -50.59 -17.27 7.19
C VAL A 212 -49.70 -17.86 6.08
N ASP A 213 -49.52 -19.18 6.07
CA ASP A 213 -48.68 -19.90 5.09
C ASP A 213 -49.50 -20.44 3.89
N GLN A 214 -50.77 -20.04 3.78
CA GLN A 214 -51.63 -20.47 2.68
C GLN A 214 -51.25 -19.69 1.42
N TRP A 215 -50.43 -20.35 0.58
CA TRP A 215 -50.15 -20.11 -0.85
C TRP A 215 -50.50 -18.71 -1.39
N PRO A 216 -49.53 -17.93 -1.89
CA PRO A 216 -49.79 -16.67 -2.57
C PRO A 216 -50.89 -16.86 -3.64
N ASP A 217 -51.90 -15.98 -3.63
CA ASP A 217 -53.03 -16.04 -4.53
C ASP A 217 -52.54 -16.09 -5.98
N ILE A 218 -52.89 -17.19 -6.68
CA ILE A 218 -52.45 -17.48 -8.05
C ILE A 218 -52.81 -16.36 -9.04
N ASP A 219 -53.83 -15.55 -8.72
CA ASP A 219 -54.25 -14.39 -9.51
C ASP A 219 -53.24 -13.22 -9.47
N GLU A 220 -52.40 -13.10 -8.45
CA GLU A 220 -51.35 -12.07 -8.39
C GLU A 220 -50.14 -12.45 -9.25
N PHE A 221 -49.76 -13.74 -9.25
CA PHE A 221 -48.69 -14.27 -10.09
C PHE A 221 -49.05 -14.24 -11.60
N ALA A 222 -50.33 -14.48 -11.94
CA ALA A 222 -50.80 -14.40 -13.32
C ALA A 222 -50.81 -12.96 -13.87
N GLN A 223 -50.91 -11.94 -13.00
CA GLN A 223 -50.89 -10.54 -13.42
C GLN A 223 -49.46 -10.02 -13.69
N SER A 224 -48.45 -10.53 -12.98
CA SER A 224 -47.04 -10.18 -13.23
C SER A 224 -46.55 -10.63 -14.61
N ASP A 225 -47.02 -11.77 -15.12
CA ASP A 225 -46.61 -12.30 -16.42
C ASP A 225 -47.24 -11.59 -17.63
N LEU A 226 -48.31 -10.82 -17.43
CA LEU A 226 -49.02 -10.11 -18.52
C LEU A 226 -48.46 -8.70 -18.80
N ILE A 227 -47.61 -8.15 -17.93
CA ILE A 227 -47.10 -6.78 -18.02
C ILE A 227 -45.80 -6.68 -18.87
N GLU A 228 -45.08 -7.78 -19.08
CA GLU A 228 -43.87 -7.78 -19.91
C GLU A 228 -44.13 -8.34 -21.32
N ASN A 229 -44.44 -7.46 -22.28
CA ASN A 229 -44.45 -7.77 -23.70
C ASN A 229 -43.61 -6.77 -24.53
N LYS A 230 -42.36 -7.16 -24.84
CA LYS A 230 -41.63 -7.07 -26.13
C LYS A 230 -40.19 -7.58 -25.91
N SER A 231 -39.61 -8.53 -26.64
CA SER A 231 -39.91 -9.13 -27.95
C SER A 231 -39.23 -10.51 -28.08
N VAL A 232 -39.87 -11.40 -28.85
CA VAL A 232 -39.58 -12.83 -29.06
C VAL A 232 -38.49 -13.09 -30.11
N GLU A 233 -37.60 -14.07 -29.86
CA GLU A 233 -37.08 -15.17 -30.74
C GLU A 233 -35.73 -15.68 -30.17
N GLN A 234 -35.40 -16.95 -29.95
CA GLN A 234 -35.95 -18.27 -30.29
C GLN A 234 -35.49 -19.31 -29.23
N ILE A 235 -36.27 -20.39 -29.12
CA ILE A 235 -36.18 -21.51 -28.17
C ILE A 235 -35.42 -22.68 -28.80
N GLU A 236 -34.56 -23.37 -28.05
CA GLU A 236 -34.43 -24.85 -28.14
C GLU A 236 -34.27 -25.49 -26.74
N LYS A 237 -34.92 -26.65 -26.55
CA LYS A 237 -35.37 -27.28 -25.30
C LYS A 237 -34.48 -28.44 -24.80
N LYS A 238 -34.31 -28.51 -23.45
CA LYS A 238 -34.34 -29.64 -22.46
C LYS A 238 -33.56 -30.98 -22.72
N PRO A 239 -33.29 -31.86 -21.70
CA PRO A 239 -33.77 -31.87 -20.30
C PRO A 239 -32.76 -32.17 -19.15
N GLU A 240 -33.19 -31.72 -17.97
CA GLU A 240 -33.02 -32.14 -16.56
C GLU A 240 -32.28 -33.44 -16.18
N LYS A 241 -31.56 -33.37 -15.04
CA LYS A 241 -31.79 -34.24 -13.86
C LYS A 241 -31.31 -33.58 -12.56
N GLN A 242 -32.18 -33.64 -11.54
CA GLN A 242 -31.94 -33.22 -10.16
C GLN A 242 -31.07 -34.24 -9.40
N SER A 243 -30.19 -33.76 -8.53
CA SER A 243 -30.07 -34.32 -7.17
C SER A 243 -29.36 -33.33 -6.22
N ASN A 244 -30.02 -33.05 -5.10
CA ASN A 244 -29.41 -32.45 -3.91
C ASN A 244 -28.36 -33.39 -3.32
N LYS A 245 -27.20 -32.85 -2.94
CA LYS A 245 -26.49 -33.13 -1.67
C LYS A 245 -25.24 -32.25 -1.56
N HIS A 246 -25.13 -31.58 -0.42
CA HIS A 246 -24.00 -30.75 0.01
C HIS A 246 -22.67 -31.52 -0.10
N SER A 247 -21.70 -30.97 -0.85
CA SER A 247 -20.32 -31.48 -0.92
C SER A 247 -19.37 -30.28 -0.96
N ALA A 248 -19.02 -29.76 0.21
CA ALA A 248 -17.96 -28.76 0.39
C ALA A 248 -16.78 -29.30 1.21
N ALA A 249 -16.71 -30.61 1.45
CA ALA A 249 -15.78 -31.20 2.42
C ALA A 249 -14.91 -32.35 1.87
N MET A 250 -14.60 -32.38 0.57
CA MET A 250 -13.82 -33.48 -0.05
C MET A 250 -12.60 -32.99 -0.88
N GLU A 251 -12.07 -31.80 -0.59
CA GLU A 251 -10.87 -31.23 -1.26
C GLU A 251 -9.63 -31.19 -0.33
N LEU A 252 -9.68 -31.88 0.82
CA LEU A 252 -8.63 -31.84 1.86
C LEU A 252 -8.15 -33.25 2.28
N ALA A 253 -7.93 -34.13 1.30
CA ALA A 253 -7.20 -35.39 1.52
C ALA A 253 -5.91 -35.39 0.68
N PRO A 254 -4.72 -35.54 1.28
CA PRO A 254 -3.47 -35.65 0.53
C PRO A 254 -3.41 -37.04 -0.14
N SER A 255 -3.51 -37.10 -1.46
CA SER A 255 -3.29 -38.34 -2.21
C SER A 255 -1.79 -38.64 -2.28
N LYS A 256 -1.41 -39.82 -1.77
CA LYS A 256 -0.12 -40.45 -2.00
C LYS A 256 -0.09 -41.01 -3.42
N GLU A 257 0.34 -40.22 -4.39
CA GLU A 257 0.90 -40.72 -5.66
C GLU A 257 1.67 -39.57 -6.34
N SER A 258 2.98 -39.75 -6.46
CA SER A 258 3.92 -38.80 -7.05
C SER A 258 3.99 -39.00 -8.57
N SER A 259 3.38 -38.10 -9.34
CA SER A 259 3.83 -37.76 -10.70
C SER A 259 2.88 -36.73 -11.31
N ASN A 260 3.40 -35.56 -11.67
CA ASN A 260 3.32 -35.10 -13.07
C ASN A 260 4.23 -33.89 -13.26
N THR A 261 5.30 -34.16 -13.99
CA THR A 261 6.19 -33.25 -14.69
C THR A 261 5.42 -32.13 -15.38
N ILE A 262 5.78 -30.88 -15.09
CA ILE A 262 5.43 -29.73 -15.93
C ILE A 262 6.63 -29.52 -16.84
N GLU A 263 6.48 -29.89 -18.12
CA GLU A 263 7.43 -29.59 -19.18
C GLU A 263 7.35 -28.09 -19.48
N LEU A 264 8.46 -27.37 -19.29
CA LEU A 264 8.61 -25.97 -19.67
C LEU A 264 9.46 -25.90 -20.93
N ASP A 265 8.86 -25.35 -21.98
CA ASP A 265 9.38 -25.23 -23.33
C ASP A 265 10.58 -24.27 -23.42
N ASN A 266 11.46 -24.56 -24.36
CA ASN A 266 12.81 -24.02 -24.57
C ASN A 266 12.87 -22.48 -24.74
N LEU A 267 13.78 -21.83 -24.01
CA LEU A 267 14.44 -20.58 -24.45
C LEU A 267 15.95 -20.65 -24.18
N ASP A 268 16.70 -20.76 -25.26
CA ASP A 268 18.17 -20.78 -25.37
C ASP A 268 18.77 -19.42 -24.95
N ILE A 269 19.58 -19.40 -23.87
CA ILE A 269 20.46 -18.29 -23.52
C ILE A 269 21.82 -18.88 -23.08
N PRO A 270 22.95 -18.47 -23.69
CA PRO A 270 24.23 -19.17 -23.57
C PRO A 270 24.91 -18.98 -22.20
N GLU A 271 25.24 -20.11 -21.55
CA GLU A 271 26.05 -20.18 -20.33
C GLU A 271 27.48 -19.65 -20.55
N SER A 272 27.88 -18.74 -19.67
CA SER A 272 29.25 -18.29 -19.50
C SER A 272 29.74 -18.73 -18.13
N LYS A 273 30.63 -19.72 -18.14
CA LYS A 273 31.68 -20.04 -17.14
C LYS A 273 31.24 -20.33 -15.69
N GLU A 274 31.30 -21.62 -15.39
CA GLU A 274 31.57 -22.21 -14.08
C GLU A 274 32.67 -21.46 -13.29
N VAL A 275 32.34 -21.07 -12.06
CA VAL A 275 33.34 -20.87 -11.00
C VAL A 275 32.92 -21.73 -9.83
N LYS A 276 33.84 -22.63 -9.46
CA LYS A 276 33.72 -23.63 -8.40
C LYS A 276 33.41 -22.97 -7.06
N ALA A 277 32.41 -23.51 -6.36
CA ALA A 277 32.26 -23.32 -4.93
C ALA A 277 33.35 -24.16 -4.22
N GLU A 278 34.25 -23.49 -3.50
CA GLU A 278 35.13 -24.13 -2.52
C GLU A 278 34.45 -24.03 -1.15
N GLU A 279 34.14 -25.19 -0.58
CA GLU A 279 33.89 -25.35 0.85
C GLU A 279 35.20 -25.03 1.59
N ASN A 280 35.26 -23.92 2.32
CA ASN A 280 36.29 -23.68 3.31
C ASN A 280 35.64 -23.55 4.69
N SER A 281 36.01 -24.48 5.57
CA SER A 281 35.88 -24.36 7.02
C SER A 281 36.48 -23.03 7.50
N PRO A 282 35.81 -22.24 8.38
CA PRO A 282 36.43 -21.04 8.90
C PRO A 282 37.51 -21.43 9.91
N ASP A 283 38.77 -21.33 9.49
CA ASP A 283 39.85 -21.05 10.42
C ASP A 283 39.54 -19.68 11.04
N ASN A 284 39.02 -19.67 12.27
CA ASN A 284 38.65 -18.47 13.04
C ASN A 284 39.92 -17.71 13.49
N ASP A 285 40.66 -17.16 12.54
CA ASP A 285 41.73 -16.21 12.79
C ASP A 285 41.11 -14.82 13.06
N LEU A 286 40.67 -14.61 14.31
CA LEU A 286 40.17 -13.32 14.79
C LEU A 286 41.32 -12.31 14.91
N ILE A 287 41.18 -11.16 14.26
CA ILE A 287 42.15 -10.06 14.28
C ILE A 287 41.67 -8.99 15.25
N ARG A 288 42.59 -8.53 16.11
CA ARG A 288 42.35 -7.41 17.02
C ARG A 288 42.57 -6.10 16.26
N ILE A 289 41.51 -5.29 16.14
CA ILE A 289 41.56 -3.98 15.50
C ILE A 289 41.22 -2.88 16.51
N ARG A 290 41.80 -1.69 16.30
CA ARG A 290 41.46 -0.47 17.03
C ARG A 290 40.77 0.51 16.09
N VAL A 291 39.61 1.02 16.51
CA VAL A 291 38.79 1.95 15.73
C VAL A 291 39.35 3.37 15.80
N ILE A 292 39.62 3.98 14.65
CA ILE A 292 40.17 5.34 14.55
C ILE A 292 39.06 6.39 14.41
N GLU A 293 37.98 6.02 13.72
CA GLU A 293 36.83 6.88 13.44
C GLU A 293 35.55 6.17 13.85
N SER A 294 34.70 6.85 14.61
CA SER A 294 33.41 6.29 15.04
C SER A 294 32.51 6.07 13.83
N PHE A 295 32.00 4.86 13.65
CA PHE A 295 31.10 4.53 12.56
C PHE A 295 29.65 4.51 13.08
N PRO A 296 28.73 5.32 12.50
CA PRO A 296 27.39 5.49 13.04
C PRO A 296 26.41 4.35 12.68
N GLU A 297 26.78 3.44 11.77
CA GLU A 297 25.96 2.29 11.41
C GLU A 297 26.46 1.02 12.11
N PRO A 298 25.57 0.19 12.69
CA PRO A 298 25.96 -1.09 13.28
C PRO A 298 26.49 -2.04 12.19
N ILE A 299 27.65 -2.64 12.43
CA ILE A 299 28.24 -3.62 11.50
C ILE A 299 27.92 -5.02 12.01
N SER A 300 27.41 -5.87 11.13
CA SER A 300 27.19 -7.28 11.39
C SER A 300 28.53 -8.02 11.32
N VAL A 301 28.96 -8.55 12.47
CA VAL A 301 30.06 -9.52 12.54
C VAL A 301 29.50 -10.89 12.11
N GLY A 302 30.32 -11.75 11.51
CA GLY A 302 29.90 -13.02 10.90
C GLY A 302 29.08 -13.98 11.78
N ASP A 303 29.01 -13.73 13.09
CA ASP A 303 28.17 -14.46 14.07
C ASP A 303 26.75 -13.88 14.21
N GLY A 304 26.36 -12.90 13.39
CA GLY A 304 25.05 -12.25 13.44
C GLY A 304 24.90 -11.22 14.57
N GLU A 305 25.98 -10.93 15.30
CA GLU A 305 26.02 -9.84 16.28
C GLU A 305 26.30 -8.49 15.58
N GLU A 306 25.48 -7.49 15.88
CA GLU A 306 25.63 -6.12 15.40
C GLU A 306 26.40 -5.29 16.43
N ILE A 307 27.58 -4.78 16.04
CA ILE A 307 28.45 -4.00 16.91
C ILE A 307 28.51 -2.55 16.40
N LEU A 308 28.37 -1.60 17.32
CA LEU A 308 28.60 -0.18 17.08
C LEU A 308 30.08 0.14 17.35
N LEU A 309 30.76 0.74 16.37
CA LEU A 309 32.18 1.08 16.50
C LEU A 309 32.32 2.51 17.02
N GLU A 310 32.64 2.64 18.30
CA GLU A 310 33.02 3.92 18.90
C GLU A 310 34.53 4.18 18.72
N LYS A 311 34.90 5.46 18.71
CA LYS A 311 36.28 5.87 18.48
C LYS A 311 37.17 5.43 19.64
N GLU A 312 38.34 4.86 19.32
CA GLU A 312 39.34 4.28 20.24
C GLU A 312 38.97 2.93 20.87
N ASP A 313 37.83 2.32 20.50
CA ASP A 313 37.48 0.98 20.97
C ASP A 313 38.25 -0.12 20.23
N VAL A 314 38.42 -1.26 20.93
CA VAL A 314 39.18 -2.41 20.44
C VAL A 314 38.26 -3.61 20.31
N HIS A 315 38.14 -4.12 19.08
CA HIS A 315 37.29 -5.26 18.75
C HIS A 315 38.10 -6.42 18.16
N TYR A 316 37.59 -7.64 18.36
CA TYR A 316 38.08 -8.86 17.75
C TYR A 316 37.11 -9.25 16.63
N LEU A 317 37.56 -9.15 15.39
CA LEU A 317 36.74 -9.38 14.21
C LEU A 317 37.38 -10.42 13.30
N ASP A 318 36.56 -11.05 12.46
CA ASP A 318 37.04 -11.96 11.43
C ASP A 318 37.98 -11.24 10.46
N LYS A 319 38.93 -11.99 9.89
CA LYS A 319 39.92 -11.44 8.97
C LYS A 319 39.32 -10.67 7.78
N GLU A 320 38.19 -11.12 7.27
CA GLU A 320 37.51 -10.46 6.14
C GLU A 320 36.92 -9.09 6.54
N THR A 321 36.19 -9.04 7.67
CA THR A 321 35.57 -7.81 8.18
C THR A 321 36.62 -6.83 8.70
N ALA A 322 37.67 -7.33 9.37
CA ALA A 322 38.81 -6.53 9.80
C ALA A 322 39.54 -5.88 8.61
N ASN A 323 39.87 -6.64 7.56
CA ASN A 323 40.52 -6.10 6.36
C ASN A 323 39.68 -5.03 5.66
N TRP A 324 38.36 -5.24 5.57
CA TRP A 324 37.45 -4.25 5.00
C TRP A 324 37.47 -2.93 5.79
N LEU A 325 37.46 -2.98 7.13
CA LEU A 325 37.54 -1.80 7.98
C LEU A 325 38.88 -1.06 7.88
N ILE A 326 39.97 -1.81 7.70
CA ILE A 326 41.32 -1.25 7.50
C ILE A 326 41.42 -0.57 6.13
N GLU A 327 40.92 -1.21 5.07
CA GLU A 327 40.94 -0.64 3.72
C GLU A 327 40.05 0.60 3.60
N SER A 328 38.93 0.63 4.33
CA SER A 328 38.05 1.79 4.46
C SER A 328 38.69 2.93 5.28
N GLY A 329 39.79 2.67 5.99
CA GLY A 329 40.49 3.65 6.83
C GLY A 329 39.81 3.93 8.18
N VAL A 330 38.84 3.10 8.56
CA VAL A 330 38.04 3.25 9.79
C VAL A 330 38.75 2.63 11.00
N ALA A 331 39.60 1.63 10.79
CA ALA A 331 40.33 0.93 11.84
C ALA A 331 41.78 0.60 11.46
N GLU A 332 42.64 0.40 12.45
CA GLU A 332 44.01 -0.08 12.28
C GLU A 332 44.21 -1.43 13.00
N VAL A 333 45.10 -2.28 12.46
CA VAL A 333 45.49 -3.53 13.12
C VAL A 333 46.33 -3.21 14.35
N GLU A 334 45.89 -3.68 15.51
CA GLU A 334 46.69 -3.61 16.72
C GLU A 334 47.43 -4.95 16.90
N SER A 335 48.65 -5.04 16.34
CA SER A 335 49.56 -6.15 16.64
C SER A 335 50.14 -5.97 18.04
N LEU A 336 50.12 -7.04 18.83
CA LEU A 336 50.60 -7.08 20.22
C LEU A 336 52.02 -6.53 20.42
#